data_AF-A0A1G6GBK3-F1
#
_entry.id   AF-A0A1G6GBK3-F1
#
_cell.length_a   1.000
_cell.length_b   1.000
_cell.length_c   1.000
_cell.angle_alpha   90.00
_cell.angle_beta   90.00
_cell.angle_gamma   90.00
#
_symmetry.space_group_name_H-M   'P 1'
#
loop_
_entity.id
_entity.type
_entity.pdbx_description
1 polymer ?
#
loop_
_entity_poly.entity_id
_entity_poly.type
_entity_poly.pdbx_seq_one_letter_code
_entity_poly.pdbx_strand_id
1 'polypeptide(L)'
;MNMSEFYSEFLFRYQTDAAPRHISINAYCISEGIEYRNFIKWYRENKKRLRESEMDEIRLSPLTITGVPRPEHSSAEAVTSIPVCEQANVVSFHLKLSNGIEINKENTNLEGLARLLQSLSTLC
;
A
#
# COMPACT_ATOMS: atom_id res chain seq x y z
N MET A 1 2.95 -12.72 23.32
CA MET A 1 2.99 -12.00 22.03
C MET A 1 4.41 -11.50 21.81
N ASN A 2 5.07 -11.96 20.76
CA ASN A 2 6.40 -11.44 20.44
C ASN A 2 6.25 -10.06 19.76
N MET A 3 7.26 -9.20 19.84
CA MET A 3 7.15 -7.83 19.32
C MET A 3 6.94 -7.78 17.80
N SER A 4 7.37 -8.79 17.05
CA SER A 4 7.16 -8.86 15.60
C SER A 4 5.72 -9.22 15.23
N GLU A 5 5.11 -10.14 15.98
CA GLU A 5 3.73 -10.60 15.83
C GLU A 5 2.75 -9.47 16.20
N PHE A 6 3.10 -8.69 17.22
CA PHE A 6 2.37 -7.47 17.57
C PHE A 6 2.33 -6.47 16.41
N TYR A 7 3.48 -6.17 15.80
CA TYR A 7 3.53 -5.21 14.70
C TYR A 7 2.91 -5.73 13.40
N SER A 8 2.94 -7.05 13.14
CA SER A 8 2.22 -7.62 11.99
C SER A 8 0.71 -7.53 12.17
N GLU A 9 0.20 -7.86 13.36
CA GLU A 9 -1.22 -7.74 13.67
C GLU A 9 -1.69 -6.29 13.61
N PHE A 10 -0.89 -5.36 14.16
CA PHE A 10 -1.15 -3.93 14.05
C PHE A 10 -1.19 -3.46 12.58
N LEU A 11 -0.24 -3.90 11.75
CA LEU A 11 -0.21 -3.55 10.33
C LEU A 11 -1.44 -4.10 9.58
N PHE A 12 -1.84 -5.33 9.89
CA PHE A 12 -3.04 -5.93 9.30
C PHE A 12 -4.30 -5.13 9.65
N ARG A 13 -4.52 -4.84 10.94
CA ARG A 13 -5.65 -4.01 11.39
C ARG A 13 -5.64 -2.60 10.77
N TYR A 14 -4.46 -2.00 10.65
CA TYR A 14 -4.34 -0.73 9.92
C TYR A 14 -4.81 -0.85 8.48
N GLN A 15 -4.37 -1.88 7.75
CA GLN A 15 -4.73 -2.10 6.35
C GLN A 15 -6.23 -2.39 6.16
N THR A 16 -6.86 -3.13 7.08
CA THR A 16 -8.29 -3.48 6.98
C THR A 16 -9.23 -2.37 7.43
N ASP A 17 -8.88 -1.65 8.50
CA ASP A 17 -9.86 -0.80 9.19
C ASP A 17 -9.59 0.70 9.01
N ALA A 18 -8.32 1.09 9.05
CA ALA A 18 -7.90 2.49 9.13
C ALA A 18 -7.51 3.06 7.74
N ALA A 19 -6.81 2.27 6.93
CA ALA A 19 -6.39 2.68 5.59
C ALA A 19 -7.58 2.97 4.65
N PRO A 20 -8.67 2.19 4.62
CA PRO A 20 -9.86 2.50 3.80
C PRO A 20 -10.58 3.77 4.27
N ARG A 21 -10.38 4.18 5.52
CA ARG A 21 -10.91 5.43 6.09
C ARG A 21 -9.96 6.61 5.90
N HIS A 22 -8.90 6.44 5.12
CA HIS A 22 -7.85 7.44 4.88
C HIS A 22 -7.16 7.96 6.16
N ILE A 23 -7.12 7.15 7.21
CA ILE A 23 -6.35 7.47 8.42
C ILE A 23 -4.88 7.17 8.11
N SER A 24 -4.01 8.15 8.35
CA SER A 24 -2.57 7.93 8.16
C SER A 24 -2.03 6.93 9.19
N ILE A 25 -1.04 6.12 8.80
CA ILE A 25 -0.37 5.18 9.71
C ILE A 25 0.18 5.87 10.98
N ASN A 26 0.63 7.13 10.86
CA ASN A 26 1.10 7.89 12.01
C ASN A 26 -0.05 8.24 12.97
N ALA A 27 -1.20 8.68 12.45
CA ALA A 27 -2.38 8.94 13.27
C ALA A 27 -2.90 7.67 13.94
N TYR A 28 -2.85 6.53 13.23
CA TYR A 28 -3.26 5.24 13.77
C TYR A 28 -2.29 4.70 14.85
N CYS A 29 -0.98 4.92 14.68
CA CYS A 29 0.00 4.67 15.73
C CYS A 29 -0.32 5.45 17.01
N ILE A 30 -0.66 6.75 16.88
CA ILE A 30 -1.02 7.60 18.02
C ILE A 30 -2.29 7.07 18.70
N SER A 31 -3.33 6.68 17.93
CA SER A 31 -4.58 6.16 18.50
C SER A 31 -4.41 4.83 19.22
N GLU A 32 -3.49 3.98 18.77
CA GLU A 32 -3.19 2.68 19.37
C GLU A 32 -2.09 2.74 20.45
N GLY A 33 -1.54 3.93 20.75
CA GLY A 33 -0.47 4.11 21.73
C GLY A 33 0.89 3.52 21.30
N ILE A 34 1.10 3.38 19.99
CA ILE A 34 2.29 2.79 19.39
C ILE A 34 3.27 3.89 19.00
N GLU A 35 4.52 3.74 19.42
CA GLU A 35 5.57 4.67 19.02
C GLU A 35 5.92 4.47 17.53
N TYR A 36 5.56 5.46 16.70
CA TYR A 36 5.75 5.42 15.25
C TYR A 36 7.20 5.09 14.85
N ARG A 37 8.19 5.57 15.61
CA ARG A 37 9.62 5.34 15.34
C ARG A 37 10.00 3.86 15.43
N ASN A 38 9.41 3.12 16.37
CA ASN A 38 9.70 1.70 16.55
C ASN A 38 8.99 0.86 15.47
N PHE A 39 7.73 1.20 15.20
CA PHE A 39 6.97 0.57 14.12
C PHE A 39 7.65 0.76 12.76
N ILE A 40 8.05 1.99 12.40
CA ILE A 40 8.65 2.25 11.08
C ILE A 40 10.01 1.58 10.92
N LYS A 41 10.78 1.45 12.01
CA LYS A 41 12.03 0.68 12.03
C LYS A 41 11.74 -0.80 11.73
N TRP A 42 10.84 -1.41 12.50
CA TRP A 42 10.44 -2.80 12.28
C TRP A 42 9.90 -3.03 10.87
N TYR A 43 9.04 -2.14 10.37
CA TYR A 43 8.43 -2.25 9.05
C TYR A 43 9.50 -2.24 7.94
N ARG A 44 10.50 -1.36 8.02
CA ARG A 44 11.60 -1.31 7.05
C ARG A 44 12.44 -2.60 7.06
N GLU A 45 12.71 -3.13 8.25
CA GLU A 45 13.49 -4.36 8.43
C GLU A 45 12.72 -5.60 7.94
N ASN A 46 11.38 -5.59 8.03
CA ASN A 46 10.53 -6.74 7.71
C ASN A 46 9.83 -6.64 6.35
N LYS A 47 9.88 -5.50 5.66
CA LYS A 47 9.16 -5.25 4.39
C LYS A 47 9.42 -6.31 3.31
N LYS A 48 10.66 -6.81 3.20
CA LYS A 48 11.01 -7.87 2.23
C LYS A 48 10.29 -9.19 2.55
N ARG A 49 10.34 -9.60 3.82
CA ARG A 49 9.69 -10.81 4.34
C ARG A 49 8.16 -10.74 4.26
N LEU A 50 7.58 -9.56 4.50
CA LEU A 50 6.13 -9.34 4.40
C LEU A 50 5.63 -9.47 2.95
N ARG A 51 6.38 -8.93 1.99
CA ARG A 51 6.05 -9.04 0.55
C ARG A 51 6.14 -10.46 0.02
N GLU A 52 7.10 -11.23 0.53
CA GLU A 52 7.23 -12.67 0.22
C GLU A 52 6.10 -13.48 0.87
N SER A 53 5.73 -13.16 2.12
CA SER A 53 4.63 -13.83 2.85
C SER A 53 3.26 -13.59 2.22
N GLU A 54 2.95 -12.37 1.76
CA GLU A 54 1.73 -12.11 0.96
C GLU A 54 1.71 -12.95 -0.31
N MET A 55 2.87 -13.16 -0.93
CA MET A 55 3.00 -13.93 -2.18
C MET A 55 2.94 -15.45 -1.95
N ASP A 56 3.36 -15.93 -0.77
CA ASP A 56 3.22 -17.33 -0.35
C ASP A 56 1.79 -17.68 0.08
N GLU A 57 1.06 -16.77 0.74
CA GLU A 57 -0.38 -16.97 1.02
C GLU A 57 -1.22 -17.03 -0.27
N ILE A 58 -0.84 -16.27 -1.30
CA ILE A 58 -1.46 -16.35 -2.63
C ILE A 58 -1.12 -17.69 -3.33
N ARG A 59 -0.04 -18.38 -2.93
CA ARG A 59 0.44 -19.60 -3.59
C ARG A 59 -0.05 -20.92 -3.01
N LEU A 60 -0.82 -20.93 -1.92
CA LEU A 60 -1.32 -22.18 -1.33
C LEU A 60 -2.82 -22.14 -1.07
N SER A 61 -3.58 -22.32 -2.15
CA SER A 61 -4.88 -23.02 -2.10
C SER A 61 -5.13 -23.66 -3.46
N PRO A 62 -4.82 -24.95 -3.66
CA PRO A 62 -5.46 -25.71 -4.72
C PRO A 62 -6.96 -25.66 -4.42
N LEU A 63 -7.72 -24.92 -5.23
CA LEU A 63 -9.17 -24.99 -5.22
C LEU A 63 -9.56 -26.45 -5.49
N THR A 64 -9.89 -27.19 -4.43
CA THR A 64 -10.49 -28.51 -4.54
C THR A 64 -11.95 -28.32 -4.90
N ILE A 65 -12.21 -28.17 -6.20
CA ILE A 65 -13.56 -28.19 -6.76
C ILE A 65 -14.09 -29.61 -6.58
N THR A 66 -14.82 -29.84 -5.48
CA THR A 66 -15.64 -31.04 -5.29
C THR A 66 -16.98 -30.79 -5.99
N GLY A 67 -17.09 -31.26 -7.23
CA GLY A 67 -18.34 -31.15 -7.99
C GLY A 67 -18.16 -31.41 -9.48
N VAL A 68 -17.88 -32.67 -9.84
CA VAL A 68 -18.01 -33.20 -11.22
C VAL A 68 -19.51 -33.14 -11.60
N PRO A 69 -19.89 -32.64 -12.80
CA PRO A 69 -19.87 -33.45 -14.01
C PRO A 69 -19.19 -32.77 -15.21
N ARG A 70 -18.27 -33.50 -15.85
CA ARG A 70 -17.80 -33.28 -17.24
C ARG A 70 -18.88 -33.80 -18.22
N PRO A 71 -18.79 -33.60 -19.56
CA PRO A 71 -18.03 -32.67 -20.41
C PRO A 71 -18.99 -31.85 -21.32
N GLU A 72 -18.62 -30.82 -22.09
CA GLU A 72 -17.97 -30.87 -23.42
C GLU A 72 -17.98 -29.42 -24.01
N HIS A 73 -17.06 -29.12 -24.95
CA HIS A 73 -17.05 -28.00 -25.93
C HIS A 73 -16.65 -26.56 -25.52
N SER A 74 -15.35 -26.28 -25.72
CA SER A 74 -14.82 -25.33 -26.71
C SER A 74 -15.51 -23.98 -26.92
N SER A 75 -14.92 -22.90 -26.42
CA SER A 75 -14.34 -21.83 -27.26
C SER A 75 -13.72 -20.76 -26.37
N ALA A 76 -12.55 -20.27 -26.80
CA ALA A 76 -11.89 -19.11 -26.28
C ALA A 76 -12.84 -17.90 -26.26
N GLU A 77 -12.78 -17.10 -25.19
CA GLU A 77 -12.79 -15.65 -25.31
C GLU A 77 -12.20 -15.01 -24.05
N ALA A 78 -11.41 -13.97 -24.31
CA ALA A 78 -10.54 -13.31 -23.36
C ALA A 78 -11.32 -12.77 -22.17
N VAL A 79 -10.85 -13.11 -20.96
CA VAL A 79 -11.29 -12.48 -19.72
C VAL A 79 -10.80 -11.05 -19.74
N THR A 80 -11.71 -10.21 -20.21
CA THR A 80 -12.01 -8.86 -19.77
C THR A 80 -10.90 -8.22 -18.94
N SER A 81 -10.16 -7.35 -19.61
CA SER A 81 -9.32 -6.31 -19.05
C SER A 81 -10.03 -5.68 -17.83
N ILE A 82 -9.53 -5.95 -16.62
CA ILE A 82 -9.95 -5.18 -15.45
C ILE A 82 -9.19 -3.85 -15.52
N PRO A 83 -9.89 -2.71 -15.60
CA PRO A 83 -9.29 -1.43 -15.88
C PRO A 83 -8.83 -0.75 -14.59
N VAL A 84 -8.01 0.28 -14.81
CA VAL A 84 -7.74 1.41 -13.92
C VAL A 84 -6.66 1.16 -12.87
N CYS A 85 -5.47 1.65 -13.22
CA CYS A 85 -4.49 2.20 -12.28
C CYS A 85 -5.23 3.01 -11.21
N GLU A 86 -5.40 2.44 -10.02
CA GLU A 86 -6.01 3.12 -8.88
C GLU A 86 -5.27 4.45 -8.69
N GLN A 87 -6.01 5.56 -8.76
CA GLN A 87 -5.45 6.88 -8.50
C GLN A 87 -4.92 6.89 -7.06
N ALA A 88 -3.61 6.66 -6.92
CA ALA A 88 -2.92 6.82 -5.66
C ALA A 88 -3.02 8.30 -5.24
N ASN A 89 -3.89 8.57 -4.28
CA ASN A 89 -4.01 9.88 -3.65
C ASN A 89 -2.84 10.07 -2.70
N VAL A 90 -1.96 11.01 -3.02
CA VAL A 90 -0.87 11.46 -2.15
C VAL A 90 -1.48 12.41 -1.12
N VAL A 91 -1.63 11.91 0.10
CA VAL A 91 -2.21 12.66 1.24
C VAL A 91 -1.42 13.95 1.50
N SER A 92 -0.09 13.91 1.45
CA SER A 92 0.76 15.08 1.57
C SER A 92 2.16 14.83 1.00
N PHE A 93 2.75 15.85 0.40
CA PHE A 93 4.13 15.90 -0.08
C PHE A 93 4.84 17.12 0.50
N HIS A 94 6.01 16.90 1.10
CA HIS A 94 6.87 17.94 1.64
C HIS A 94 8.25 17.87 0.98
N LEU A 95 8.70 18.98 0.39
CA LEU A 95 10.00 19.14 -0.23
C LEU A 95 10.75 20.30 0.41
N LYS A 96 11.95 20.02 0.92
CA LYS A 96 12.85 21.01 1.49
C LYS A 96 14.10 21.12 0.63
N LEU A 97 14.37 22.32 0.14
CA LEU A 97 15.55 22.65 -0.64
C LEU A 97 16.71 23.08 0.27
N SER A 98 17.94 22.92 -0.19
CA SER A 98 19.16 23.27 0.55
C SER A 98 19.28 24.78 0.84
N ASN A 99 18.63 25.61 0.03
CA ASN A 99 18.54 27.06 0.21
C ASN A 99 17.48 27.49 1.25
N GLY A 100 16.82 26.53 1.91
CA GLY A 100 15.83 26.79 2.95
C GLY A 100 14.40 26.98 2.45
N ILE A 101 14.15 26.88 1.15
CA ILE A 101 12.79 26.91 0.60
C ILE A 101 12.08 25.59 0.91
N GLU A 102 10.85 25.67 1.41
CA GLU A 102 10.00 24.52 1.72
C GLU A 102 8.71 24.58 0.90
N ILE A 103 8.34 23.45 0.30
CA ILE A 103 7.13 23.28 -0.50
C ILE A 103 6.31 22.18 0.14
N ASN A 104 5.11 22.54 0.61
CA ASN A 104 4.14 21.61 1.18
C ASN A 104 2.92 21.55 0.27
N LYS A 105 2.56 20.35 -0.17
CA LYS A 105 1.38 20.09 -1.00
C LYS A 105 0.53 19.00 -0.38
N GLU A 106 -0.66 19.35 0.04
CA GLU A 106 -1.64 18.40 0.58
C GLU A 106 -2.61 17.94 -0.51
N ASN A 107 -3.18 16.74 -0.34
CA ASN A 107 -4.29 16.21 -1.12
C ASN A 107 -4.05 16.25 -2.65
N THR A 108 -2.89 15.81 -3.11
CA THR A 108 -2.58 15.72 -4.55
C THR A 108 -2.65 14.27 -5.02
N ASN A 109 -3.05 14.00 -6.26
CA ASN A 109 -2.84 12.67 -6.83
C ASN A 109 -1.40 12.54 -7.38
N LEU A 110 -0.99 11.32 -7.71
CA LEU A 110 0.32 11.03 -8.28
C LEU A 110 0.64 11.89 -9.51
N GLU A 111 -0.37 12.13 -10.37
CA GLU A 111 -0.21 12.93 -11.58
C GLU A 111 0.04 14.42 -11.27
N GLY A 112 -0.70 14.98 -10.31
CA GLY A 112 -0.51 16.35 -9.82
C GLY A 112 0.86 16.54 -9.17
N LEU A 113 1.35 15.52 -8.45
CA LEU A 113 2.70 15.53 -7.91
C LEU A 113 3.76 15.49 -9.03
N ALA A 114 3.58 14.65 -10.04
CA ALA A 114 4.49 14.57 -11.18
C ALA A 114 4.58 15.91 -11.93
N ARG A 115 3.45 16.58 -12.18
CA ARG A 115 3.42 17.91 -12.80
C ARG A 115 4.11 18.97 -11.92
N LEU A 116 3.93 18.92 -10.60
CA LEU A 116 4.60 19.82 -9.67
C LEU A 116 6.13 19.66 -9.78
N LEU A 117 6.63 18.42 -9.74
CA LEU A 117 8.05 18.14 -9.87
C LEU A 117 8.62 18.56 -11.24
N GLN A 118 7.86 18.36 -12.31
CA GLN A 118 8.24 18.86 -13.64
C GLN A 118 8.32 20.40 -13.67
N SER A 119 7.35 21.12 -13.10
CA SER A 119 7.41 22.58 -13.05
C SER A 119 8.64 23.08 -12.28
N LEU A 120 8.99 22.42 -11.17
CA LEU A 120 10.18 22.73 -10.40
C LEU A 120 11.46 22.46 -11.18
N SER A 121 11.51 21.39 -11.97
CA SER A 121 12.68 21.09 -12.82
C SER A 121 12.94 22.16 -13.88
N THR A 122 11.92 22.91 -14.31
CA THR A 122 12.09 24.01 -15.28
C THR A 122 12.58 25.31 -14.67
N LEU A 123 12.58 25.43 -13.33
CA LEU A 123 13.11 26.59 -12.60
C LEU A 123 14.60 26.42 -12.23
N CYS A 124 15.17 25.24 -12.43
CA CYS A 124 16.60 24.93 -12.23
C CYS A 124 17.33 24.86 -13.57
#